data_AF-A0A8S9I4B7-F1
#
_entry.id   AF-A0A8S9I4B7-F1
#
_cell.length_a   1.000
_cell.length_b   1.000
_cell.length_c   1.000
_cell.angle_alpha   90.00
_cell.angle_beta   90.00
_cell.angle_gamma   90.00
#
_symmetry.space_group_name_H-M   'P 1'
#
loop_
_entity.id
_entity.type
_entity.pdbx_description
1 polymer ?
#
loop_
_entity_poly.entity_id
_entity_poly.type
_entity_poly.pdbx_seq_one_letter_code
_entity_poly.pdbx_strand_id
1 'polypeptide(L)'
;IICFDHRKSAASKLGSVKKRFKVNVDVNKSSSKAVYEYFSSKLASSEGEPISLLDDEDRTRVESVLDYIEDIDLRRWRLPDIKAFSFGLKEWRSKVNCITNPHMYEQLLRMSSEDLIANGNSYFSSRLVDAKRVLKQSKAFKIRLGRGFYGECMGMRADGNHELSDELGKLLSLQSAASCLR
;
A
#
# COMPACT_ATOMS: atom_id res chain seq x y z
N ILE A 1 8.53 13.64 -25.88
CA ILE A 1 8.55 12.71 -24.71
C ILE A 1 8.58 13.55 -23.44
N ILE A 2 7.69 13.25 -22.49
CA ILE A 2 7.55 13.94 -21.20
C ILE A 2 7.83 12.91 -20.10
N CYS A 3 8.57 13.29 -19.07
CA CYS A 3 8.96 12.42 -17.98
C CYS A 3 8.48 12.98 -16.65
N PHE A 4 7.97 12.12 -15.77
CA PHE A 4 7.55 12.44 -14.40
C PHE A 4 8.28 11.52 -13.44
N ASP A 5 8.97 12.06 -12.45
CA ASP A 5 9.62 11.29 -11.39
C ASP A 5 9.44 12.03 -10.04
N HIS A 6 9.40 11.29 -8.95
CA HIS A 6 9.31 11.85 -7.59
C HIS A 6 10.49 11.44 -6.70
N ARG A 7 11.41 10.63 -7.24
CA ARG A 7 12.56 10.15 -6.47
C ARG A 7 13.63 11.23 -6.36
N LYS A 8 14.17 11.40 -5.15
CA LYS A 8 15.33 12.29 -4.89
C LYS A 8 16.53 11.96 -5.80
N SER A 9 16.72 10.68 -6.12
CA SER A 9 17.79 10.24 -7.03
C SER A 9 17.60 10.74 -8.46
N ALA A 10 16.36 10.90 -8.94
CA ALA A 10 16.08 11.47 -10.25
C ALA A 10 16.41 12.96 -10.30
N ALA A 11 16.17 13.70 -9.21
CA ALA A 11 16.50 15.12 -9.11
C ALA A 11 18.01 15.36 -9.33
N SER A 12 18.87 14.48 -8.81
CA SER A 12 20.33 14.58 -8.97
C SER A 12 20.84 14.35 -10.40
N LYS A 13 20.02 13.77 -11.30
CA LYS A 13 20.42 13.36 -12.66
C LYS A 13 19.87 14.27 -13.77
N LEU A 14 19.19 15.36 -13.42
CA LEU A 14 18.45 16.22 -14.36
C LEU A 14 19.34 16.99 -15.36
N GLY A 15 20.61 17.23 -15.05
CA GLY A 15 21.48 18.11 -15.85
C GLY A 15 21.62 17.69 -17.32
N SER A 16 21.86 16.41 -17.59
CA SER A 16 22.06 15.91 -18.96
C SER A 16 20.74 15.57 -19.69
N VAL A 17 19.66 15.30 -18.95
CA VAL A 17 18.40 14.77 -19.50
C VAL A 17 17.45 15.88 -19.98
N LYS A 18 17.47 17.05 -19.34
CA LYS A 18 16.61 18.20 -19.67
C LYS A 18 16.81 18.75 -21.09
N LYS A 19 17.91 18.44 -21.78
CA LYS A 19 18.19 18.93 -23.14
C LYS A 19 17.34 18.26 -24.23
N ARG A 20 16.74 17.09 -23.97
CA ARG A 20 15.96 16.31 -24.97
C ARG A 20 14.54 15.96 -24.53
N PHE A 21 14.21 16.16 -23.25
CA PHE A 21 12.96 15.72 -22.65
C PHE A 21 12.38 16.82 -21.78
N LYS A 22 11.04 16.95 -21.76
CA LYS A 22 10.36 17.75 -20.75
C LYS A 22 10.30 16.91 -19.47
N VAL A 23 11.17 17.20 -18.51
CA VAL A 23 11.27 16.44 -17.26
C VAL A 23 10.67 17.23 -16.12
N ASN A 24 9.64 16.67 -15.48
CA ASN A 24 9.01 17.19 -14.28
C ASN A 24 9.43 16.28 -13.11
N VAL A 25 10.19 16.82 -12.17
CA VAL A 25 10.56 16.10 -10.94
C VAL A 25 10.03 16.88 -9.76
N ASP A 26 9.15 16.25 -8.99
CA ASP A 26 8.58 16.79 -7.76
C ASP A 26 8.69 15.75 -6.66
N VAL A 27 9.50 16.03 -5.64
CA VAL A 27 9.72 15.11 -4.51
C VAL A 27 8.58 15.10 -3.50
N ASN A 28 7.60 16.00 -3.65
CA ASN A 28 6.46 16.17 -2.75
C ASN A 28 5.14 15.68 -3.35
N LYS A 29 5.16 15.20 -4.60
CA LYS A 29 4.00 14.69 -5.34
C LYS A 29 4.36 13.39 -6.01
N SER A 30 3.49 12.39 -5.94
CA SER A 30 3.77 11.11 -6.61
C SER A 30 3.79 11.29 -8.13
N SER A 31 4.58 10.46 -8.83
CA SER A 31 4.61 10.49 -10.30
C SER A 31 3.23 10.24 -10.90
N SER A 32 2.45 9.34 -10.30
CA SER A 32 1.10 8.99 -10.76
C SER A 32 0.15 10.18 -10.65
N LYS A 33 0.15 10.88 -9.50
CA LYS A 33 -0.67 12.09 -9.30
C LYS A 33 -0.23 13.23 -10.24
N ALA A 34 1.08 13.44 -10.39
CA ALA A 34 1.62 14.46 -11.29
C ALA A 34 1.26 14.22 -12.77
N VAL A 35 1.28 12.96 -13.22
CA VAL A 35 0.84 12.57 -14.58
C VAL A 35 -0.66 12.86 -14.75
N TYR A 36 -1.48 12.41 -13.80
CA TYR A 36 -2.93 12.61 -13.83
C TYR A 36 -3.28 14.10 -13.94
N GLU A 37 -2.78 14.93 -13.02
CA GLU A 37 -3.04 16.37 -13.02
C GLU A 37 -2.54 17.06 -14.30
N TYR A 38 -1.38 16.66 -14.83
CA TYR A 38 -0.84 17.24 -16.06
C TYR A 38 -1.78 17.02 -17.24
N PHE A 39 -2.27 15.80 -17.44
CA PHE A 39 -3.15 15.49 -18.56
C PHE A 39 -4.55 16.05 -18.36
N SER A 40 -5.09 16.01 -17.13
CA SER A 40 -6.36 16.68 -16.80
C SER A 40 -6.31 18.18 -17.09
N SER A 41 -5.24 18.87 -16.66
CA SER A 41 -5.06 20.31 -16.93
C SER A 41 -4.89 20.60 -18.42
N LYS A 42 -4.16 19.72 -19.14
CA LYS A 42 -3.88 19.93 -20.55
C LYS A 42 -5.12 19.79 -21.43
N LEU A 43 -6.03 18.88 -21.09
CA LEU A 43 -7.31 18.71 -21.78
C LEU A 43 -8.28 19.85 -21.45
N ALA A 44 -8.34 20.28 -20.17
CA ALA A 44 -9.15 21.42 -19.76
C ALA A 44 -8.71 22.75 -20.40
N SER A 45 -7.44 22.87 -20.77
CA SER A 45 -6.86 24.07 -21.39
C SER A 45 -6.73 23.97 -22.93
N SER A 46 -7.38 22.99 -23.57
CA SER A 46 -7.35 22.84 -25.02
C SER A 46 -8.19 23.94 -25.68
N GLU A 47 -7.74 24.45 -26.84
CA GLU A 47 -8.53 25.39 -27.64
C GLU A 47 -9.76 24.64 -28.18
N GLY A 48 -10.93 24.90 -27.59
CA GLY A 48 -12.18 24.19 -27.85
C GLY A 48 -13.06 24.08 -26.60
N GLU A 49 -14.09 23.25 -26.63
CA GLU A 49 -14.83 22.92 -25.41
C GLU A 49 -13.92 22.18 -24.42
N PRO A 50 -13.98 22.51 -23.12
CA PRO A 50 -13.17 21.85 -22.12
C PRO A 50 -13.57 20.37 -22.02
N ILE A 51 -12.65 19.49 -22.41
CA ILE A 51 -12.82 18.04 -22.32
C ILE A 51 -12.26 17.59 -20.96
N SER A 52 -13.08 16.89 -20.18
CA SER A 52 -12.60 16.22 -18.97
C SER A 52 -11.91 14.90 -19.33
N LEU A 53 -10.84 14.55 -18.62
CA LEU A 53 -10.14 13.27 -18.80
C LEU A 53 -11.02 12.08 -18.41
N LEU A 54 -11.89 12.28 -17.41
CA LEU A 54 -12.80 11.29 -16.85
C LEU A 54 -14.17 11.95 -16.62
N ASP A 55 -15.25 11.17 -16.65
CA ASP A 55 -16.53 11.63 -16.11
C ASP A 55 -16.45 11.85 -14.58
N ASP A 56 -17.49 12.44 -13.99
CA ASP A 56 -17.48 12.82 -12.57
C ASP A 56 -17.40 11.60 -11.62
N GLU A 57 -17.97 10.47 -12.01
CA GLU A 57 -17.97 9.24 -11.22
C GLU A 57 -16.57 8.61 -11.22
N ASP A 58 -16.00 8.42 -12.41
CA ASP A 58 -14.67 7.87 -12.61
C ASP A 58 -13.60 8.79 -12.04
N ARG A 59 -13.78 10.11 -12.12
CA ARG A 59 -12.86 11.10 -11.55
C ARG A 59 -12.71 10.92 -10.05
N THR A 60 -13.81 10.90 -9.31
CA THR A 60 -13.78 10.79 -7.84
C THR A 60 -13.08 9.49 -7.41
N ARG A 61 -13.42 8.40 -8.10
CA ARG A 61 -12.85 7.07 -7.82
C ARG A 61 -11.35 7.00 -8.10
N VAL A 62 -10.91 7.47 -9.27
CA VAL A 62 -9.50 7.47 -9.66
C VAL A 62 -8.68 8.42 -8.77
N GLU A 63 -9.21 9.61 -8.44
CA GLU A 63 -8.53 10.55 -7.55
C GLU A 63 -8.30 9.94 -6.16
N SER A 64 -9.29 9.22 -5.61
CA SER A 64 -9.15 8.52 -4.33
C SER A 64 -8.04 7.46 -4.38
N VAL A 65 -8.00 6.60 -5.41
CA VAL A 65 -6.92 5.61 -5.59
C VAL A 65 -5.55 6.29 -5.67
N LEU A 66 -5.45 7.41 -6.39
CA LEU A 66 -4.21 8.18 -6.54
C LEU A 66 -3.75 8.81 -5.21
N ASP A 67 -4.68 9.22 -4.34
CA ASP A 67 -4.34 9.76 -3.02
C ASP A 67 -3.71 8.70 -2.12
N TYR A 68 -4.25 7.48 -2.12
CA TYR A 68 -3.66 6.35 -1.41
C TYR A 68 -2.29 5.96 -1.97
N ILE A 69 -2.14 5.92 -3.30
CA ILE A 69 -0.84 5.66 -3.94
C ILE A 69 0.18 6.73 -3.56
N GLU A 70 -0.22 8.01 -3.58
CA GLU A 70 0.67 9.10 -3.20
C GLU A 70 1.10 9.03 -1.74
N ASP A 71 0.18 8.71 -0.83
CA ASP A 71 0.48 8.59 0.59
C ASP A 71 1.49 7.46 0.87
N ILE A 72 1.45 6.37 0.09
CA ILE A 72 2.43 5.27 0.12
C ILE A 72 3.77 5.69 -0.50
N ASP A 73 3.75 6.22 -1.73
CA ASP A 73 4.97 6.57 -2.48
C ASP A 73 5.81 7.60 -1.71
N LEU A 74 5.14 8.56 -1.06
CA LEU A 74 5.76 9.60 -0.24
C LEU A 74 5.97 9.20 1.22
N ARG A 75 5.62 7.96 1.59
CA ARG A 75 5.81 7.36 2.93
C ARG A 75 5.19 8.19 4.06
N ARG A 76 4.01 8.75 3.81
CA ARG A 76 3.28 9.61 4.73
C ARG A 76 2.45 8.81 5.73
N TRP A 77 1.83 7.71 5.28
CA TRP A 77 1.03 6.80 6.11
C TRP A 77 -0.13 7.49 6.86
N ARG A 78 -0.76 8.49 6.25
CA ARG A 78 -1.79 9.33 6.87
C ARG A 78 -3.20 8.84 6.60
N LEU A 79 -3.45 8.21 5.45
CA LEU A 79 -4.80 7.80 5.09
C LEU A 79 -5.26 6.60 5.94
N PRO A 80 -6.56 6.52 6.26
CA PRO A 80 -7.11 5.38 7.00
C PRO A 80 -6.90 4.09 6.21
N ASP A 81 -6.81 2.95 6.89
CA ASP A 81 -6.69 1.63 6.24
C ASP A 81 -5.54 1.50 5.21
N ILE A 82 -4.52 2.38 5.25
CA ILE A 82 -3.42 2.43 4.27
C ILE A 82 -2.67 1.10 4.13
N LYS A 83 -2.59 0.30 5.21
CA LYS A 83 -2.00 -1.04 5.19
C LYS A 83 -2.87 -2.03 4.42
N ALA A 84 -4.20 -1.96 4.57
CA ALA A 84 -5.15 -2.79 3.85
C ALA A 84 -5.16 -2.43 2.37
N PHE A 85 -5.24 -1.13 2.05
CA PHE A 85 -5.09 -0.65 0.68
C PHE A 85 -3.75 -1.11 0.06
N SER A 86 -2.63 -0.92 0.76
CA SER A 86 -1.31 -1.32 0.26
C SER A 86 -1.22 -2.82 -0.02
N PHE A 87 -1.84 -3.65 0.81
CA PHE A 87 -1.91 -5.09 0.57
C PHE A 87 -2.78 -5.39 -0.66
N GLY A 88 -4.00 -4.85 -0.71
CA GLY A 88 -4.92 -5.04 -1.82
C GLY A 88 -4.30 -4.63 -3.15
N LEU A 89 -3.61 -3.49 -3.19
CA LEU A 89 -2.89 -3.02 -4.37
C LEU A 89 -1.72 -3.94 -4.75
N LYS A 90 -0.98 -4.49 -3.78
CA LYS A 90 0.11 -5.45 -4.05
C LYS A 90 -0.44 -6.73 -4.68
N GLU A 91 -1.53 -7.26 -4.15
CA GLU A 91 -2.18 -8.45 -4.68
C GLU A 91 -2.81 -8.20 -6.05
N TRP A 92 -3.39 -7.02 -6.27
CA TRP A 92 -3.90 -6.64 -7.57
C TRP A 92 -2.76 -6.54 -8.60
N ARG A 93 -1.65 -5.88 -8.24
CA ARG A 93 -0.47 -5.74 -9.11
C ARG A 93 0.13 -7.07 -9.54
N SER A 94 0.08 -8.12 -8.71
CA SER A 94 0.59 -9.44 -9.09
C SER A 94 -0.25 -10.13 -10.17
N LYS A 95 -1.48 -9.66 -10.41
CA LYS A 95 -2.42 -10.18 -11.41
C LYS A 95 -2.35 -9.41 -12.74
N VAL A 96 -1.54 -8.35 -12.81
CA VAL A 96 -1.58 -7.38 -13.92
C VAL A 96 -0.38 -7.55 -14.85
N ASN A 97 -0.68 -7.65 -16.14
CA ASN A 97 0.31 -7.78 -17.19
C ASN A 97 -0.18 -7.04 -18.44
N CYS A 98 0.48 -5.94 -18.81
CA CYS A 98 0.09 -5.11 -19.95
C CYS A 98 0.31 -5.76 -21.32
N ILE A 99 1.02 -6.88 -21.39
CA ILE A 99 1.28 -7.63 -22.62
C ILE A 99 0.18 -8.67 -22.85
N THR A 100 -0.23 -9.37 -21.78
CA THR A 100 -1.15 -10.51 -21.89
C THR A 100 -2.59 -10.16 -21.52
N ASN A 101 -2.83 -9.03 -20.88
CA ASN A 101 -4.16 -8.60 -20.46
C ASN A 101 -4.65 -7.44 -21.34
N PRO A 102 -5.42 -7.71 -22.42
CA PRO A 102 -5.94 -6.67 -23.30
C PRO A 102 -6.95 -5.76 -22.61
N HIS A 103 -7.51 -6.16 -21.47
CA HIS A 103 -8.51 -5.40 -20.71
C HIS A 103 -7.91 -4.65 -19.50
N MET A 104 -6.58 -4.53 -19.44
CA MET A 104 -5.90 -3.91 -18.30
C MET A 104 -6.34 -2.45 -18.10
N TYR A 105 -6.59 -1.73 -19.18
CA TYR A 105 -7.00 -0.32 -19.11
C TYR A 105 -8.37 -0.17 -18.44
N GLU A 106 -9.36 -0.95 -18.86
CA GLU A 106 -10.70 -0.93 -18.28
C GLU A 106 -10.67 -1.40 -16.82
N GLN A 107 -9.81 -2.37 -16.49
CA GLN A 107 -9.62 -2.82 -15.11
C GLN A 107 -8.96 -1.75 -14.22
N LEU A 108 -8.00 -1.00 -14.75
CA LEU A 108 -7.38 0.14 -14.06
C LEU A 108 -8.40 1.25 -13.82
N LEU A 109 -9.24 1.56 -14.80
CA LEU A 109 -10.30 2.56 -14.66
C LEU A 109 -11.35 2.16 -13.61
N ARG A 110 -11.69 0.87 -13.54
CA ARG A 110 -12.65 0.34 -12.55
C ARG A 110 -12.06 0.14 -11.15
N MET A 111 -10.77 0.40 -10.95
CA MET A 111 -10.14 0.26 -9.65
C MET A 111 -10.75 1.24 -8.64
N SER A 112 -11.06 0.73 -7.45
CA SER A 112 -11.60 1.51 -6.33
C SER A 112 -10.71 1.36 -5.09
N SER A 113 -10.55 2.44 -4.33
CA SER A 113 -9.88 2.40 -3.02
C SER A 113 -10.63 1.51 -2.04
N GLU A 114 -11.96 1.58 -2.05
CA GLU A 114 -12.85 0.84 -1.17
C GLU A 114 -12.70 -0.66 -1.39
N ASP A 115 -12.69 -1.11 -2.65
CA ASP A 115 -12.52 -2.52 -3.00
C ASP A 115 -11.13 -3.05 -2.59
N LEU A 116 -10.08 -2.26 -2.81
CA LEU A 116 -8.71 -2.62 -2.42
C LEU A 116 -8.58 -2.71 -0.89
N ILE A 117 -9.20 -1.78 -0.16
CA ILE A 117 -9.25 -1.78 1.31
C ILE A 117 -10.05 -2.98 1.81
N ALA A 118 -11.24 -3.23 1.26
CA ALA A 118 -12.09 -4.35 1.64
C ALA A 118 -11.37 -5.68 1.44
N ASN A 119 -10.67 -5.85 0.30
CA ASN A 119 -9.85 -7.03 0.05
C ASN A 119 -8.72 -7.18 1.07
N GLY A 120 -7.97 -6.10 1.36
CA GLY A 120 -6.91 -6.13 2.37
C GLY A 120 -7.43 -6.43 3.78
N ASN A 121 -8.56 -5.86 4.17
CA ASN A 121 -9.19 -6.09 5.46
C ASN A 121 -9.73 -7.51 5.59
N SER A 122 -10.31 -8.07 4.52
CA SER A 122 -10.71 -9.48 4.46
C SER A 122 -9.51 -10.41 4.67
N TYR A 123 -8.39 -10.15 3.98
CA TYR A 123 -7.15 -10.91 4.15
C TYR A 123 -6.59 -10.82 5.58
N PHE A 124 -6.48 -9.64 6.16
CA PHE A 124 -5.97 -9.51 7.53
C PHE A 124 -6.91 -10.13 8.56
N SER A 125 -8.22 -10.09 8.33
CA SER A 125 -9.21 -10.71 9.20
C SER A 125 -9.09 -12.22 9.18
N SER A 126 -8.96 -12.84 8.00
CA SER A 126 -8.79 -14.30 7.89
C SER A 126 -7.51 -14.76 8.60
N ARG A 127 -6.40 -14.02 8.41
CA ARG A 127 -5.14 -14.31 9.08
C ARG A 127 -5.19 -14.17 10.58
N LEU A 128 -5.91 -13.17 11.09
CA LEU A 128 -6.13 -13.04 12.53
C LEU A 128 -6.93 -14.22 13.09
N VAL A 129 -7.94 -14.70 12.35
CA VAL A 129 -8.72 -15.89 12.73
C VAL A 129 -7.82 -17.13 12.78
N ASP A 130 -6.98 -17.33 11.77
CA ASP A 130 -6.07 -18.47 11.70
C ASP A 130 -4.99 -18.40 12.79
N ALA A 131 -4.39 -17.24 13.03
CA ALA A 131 -3.45 -17.04 14.13
C ALA A 131 -4.09 -17.34 15.50
N LYS A 132 -5.33 -16.90 15.75
CA LYS A 132 -6.08 -17.25 16.96
C LYS A 132 -6.32 -18.75 17.09
N ARG A 133 -6.59 -19.44 15.98
CA ARG A 133 -6.77 -20.90 15.95
C ARG A 133 -5.47 -21.62 16.32
N VAL A 134 -4.36 -21.22 15.71
CA VAL A 134 -3.02 -21.76 15.97
C VAL A 134 -2.61 -21.53 17.43
N LEU A 135 -2.84 -20.34 17.98
CA LEU A 135 -2.55 -20.02 19.38
C LEU A 135 -3.37 -20.87 20.38
N LYS A 136 -4.61 -21.23 20.03
CA LYS A 136 -5.44 -22.13 20.86
C LYS A 136 -4.95 -23.58 20.83
N GLN A 137 -4.46 -24.03 19.68
CA GLN A 137 -3.96 -25.40 19.50
C GLN A 137 -2.56 -25.58 20.09
N SER A 138 -1.69 -24.60 19.84
CA SER A 138 -0.30 -24.58 20.29
C SER A 138 -0.21 -23.72 21.56
N LYS A 139 -0.19 -24.38 22.72
CA LYS A 139 -0.18 -23.69 24.02
C LYS A 139 0.96 -22.66 24.09
N ALA A 140 0.60 -21.40 24.33
CA ALA A 140 1.56 -20.37 24.68
C ALA A 140 2.20 -20.68 26.04
N PHE A 141 3.48 -20.36 26.18
CA PHE A 141 4.25 -20.57 27.39
C PHE A 141 5.07 -19.33 27.74
N LYS A 142 5.45 -19.22 29.01
CA LYS A 142 6.24 -18.10 29.52
C LYS A 142 7.71 -18.29 29.15
N ILE A 143 8.32 -17.24 28.62
CA ILE A 143 9.74 -17.17 28.26
C ILE A 143 10.42 -16.14 29.14
N ARG A 144 11.58 -16.49 29.70
CA ARG A 144 12.44 -15.58 30.47
C ARG A 144 13.51 -15.01 29.55
N LEU A 145 13.48 -13.71 29.31
CA LEU A 145 14.42 -13.04 28.42
C LEU A 145 15.75 -12.80 29.16
N GLY A 146 16.85 -13.27 28.57
CA GLY A 146 18.18 -13.19 29.20
C GLY A 146 18.23 -13.82 30.59
N ARG A 147 17.68 -15.03 30.77
CA ARG A 147 17.55 -15.71 32.07
C ARG A 147 16.69 -14.94 33.10
N GLY A 148 15.91 -13.96 32.64
CA GLY A 148 15.04 -13.10 33.45
C GLY A 148 15.57 -11.69 33.68
N PHE A 149 16.80 -11.37 33.26
CA PHE A 149 17.35 -10.01 33.39
C PHE A 149 16.60 -8.97 32.55
N TYR A 150 15.97 -9.40 31.45
CA TYR A 150 15.20 -8.53 30.56
C TYR A 150 13.70 -8.78 30.67
N GLY A 151 13.26 -9.34 31.79
CA GLY A 151 11.84 -9.61 32.00
C GLY A 151 11.36 -10.90 31.37
N GLU A 152 10.03 -10.99 31.24
CA GLU A 152 9.33 -12.19 30.82
C GLU A 152 8.25 -11.86 29.80
N CYS A 153 7.97 -12.80 28.89
CA CYS A 153 6.89 -12.65 27.90
C CYS A 153 6.26 -14.00 27.57
N MET A 154 5.10 -13.96 26.91
CA MET A 154 4.50 -15.14 26.31
C MET A 154 5.19 -15.42 24.98
N GLY A 155 5.48 -16.69 24.74
CA GLY A 155 5.92 -17.20 23.45
C GLY A 155 5.21 -18.49 23.10
N MET A 156 5.40 -18.91 21.85
CA MET A 156 4.94 -20.20 21.39
C MET A 156 5.92 -20.74 20.34
N ARG A 157 5.90 -22.04 20.11
CA ARG A 157 6.52 -22.60 18.92
C ARG A 157 5.59 -22.36 17.74
N ALA A 158 6.07 -21.68 16.72
CA ALA A 158 5.34 -21.41 15.48
C ALA A 158 5.67 -22.46 14.40
N ASP A 159 5.95 -23.71 14.79
CA ASP A 159 6.37 -24.76 13.87
C ASP A 159 5.31 -24.93 12.76
N GLY A 160 5.72 -24.80 11.51
CA GLY A 160 4.83 -24.89 10.34
C GLY A 160 3.87 -23.72 10.12
N ASN A 161 3.89 -22.68 10.96
CA ASN A 161 2.99 -21.52 10.88
C ASN A 161 3.76 -20.18 10.81
N HIS A 162 4.97 -20.22 10.25
CA HIS A 162 5.88 -19.07 10.12
C HIS A 162 5.28 -17.88 9.39
N GLU A 163 4.38 -18.14 8.44
CA GLU A 163 3.64 -17.12 7.72
C GLU A 163 2.82 -16.29 8.69
N LEU A 164 2.23 -16.85 9.76
CA LEU A 164 1.43 -16.21 10.83
C LEU A 164 2.26 -15.54 11.94
N SER A 165 3.58 -15.47 11.81
CA SER A 165 4.47 -14.94 12.85
C SER A 165 4.13 -13.52 13.32
N ASP A 166 3.76 -12.62 12.41
CA ASP A 166 3.37 -11.24 12.73
C ASP A 166 2.10 -11.17 13.59
N GLU A 167 1.05 -11.90 13.20
CA GLU A 167 -0.23 -11.94 13.92
C GLU A 167 -0.08 -12.67 15.26
N LEU A 168 0.65 -13.79 15.28
CA LEU A 168 0.95 -14.53 16.51
C LEU A 168 1.75 -13.68 17.49
N GLY A 169 2.77 -12.96 17.01
CA GLY A 169 3.57 -12.04 17.82
C GLY A 169 2.73 -10.95 18.47
N LYS A 170 1.79 -10.34 17.72
CA LYS A 170 0.84 -9.35 18.26
C LYS A 170 -0.07 -9.95 19.33
N LEU A 171 -0.65 -11.13 19.08
CA LEU A 171 -1.53 -11.81 20.03
C LEU A 171 -0.78 -12.18 21.32
N LEU A 172 0.44 -12.71 21.21
CA LEU A 172 1.30 -13.04 22.35
C LEU A 172 1.72 -11.79 23.13
N SER A 173 1.99 -10.68 22.45
CA SER A 173 2.28 -9.39 23.11
C SER A 173 1.09 -8.92 23.94
N LEU A 174 -0.13 -9.02 23.42
CA LEU A 174 -1.35 -8.68 24.17
C LEU A 174 -1.56 -9.61 25.36
N GLN A 175 -1.34 -10.91 25.19
CA GLN A 175 -1.44 -11.90 26.27
C GLN A 175 -0.39 -11.68 27.37
N SER A 176 0.82 -11.27 26.99
CA SER A 176 1.90 -10.90 27.92
C SER A 176 1.49 -9.71 28.77
N ALA A 177 0.97 -8.65 28.15
CA ALA A 177 0.49 -7.46 28.84
C ALA A 177 -0.67 -7.78 29.79
N ALA A 178 -1.64 -8.60 29.35
CA ALA A 178 -2.76 -9.05 30.18
C ALA A 178 -2.34 -9.91 31.36
N SER A 179 -1.18 -10.59 31.26
CA SER A 179 -0.60 -11.42 32.32
C SER A 179 0.43 -10.65 33.16
N CYS A 180 0.52 -9.32 33.02
CA CYS A 180 1.48 -8.45 33.70
C CYS A 180 2.96 -8.87 33.49
N LEU A 181 3.27 -9.50 32.36
CA LEU A 181 4.64 -9.86 31.99
C LEU A 181 5.31 -8.65 31.30
N ARG A 182 6.50 -8.30 31.77
CA ARG A 182 7.35 -7.21 31.25
C ARG A 182 8.81 -7.61 31.34
#